data_AF-A0A8J4YBS1-F1
#
_entry.id   AF-A0A8J4YBS1-F1
#
_cell.length_a   1.000
_cell.length_b   1.000
_cell.length_c   1.000
_cell.angle_alpha   90.00
_cell.angle_beta   90.00
_cell.angle_gamma   90.00
#
_symmetry.space_group_name_H-M   'P 1'
#
loop_
_entity.id
_entity.type
_entity.pdbx_description
1 polymer ?
#
loop_
_entity_poly.entity_id
_entity_poly.type
_entity_poly.pdbx_seq_one_letter_code
_entity_poly.pdbx_strand_id
1 'polypeptide(L)'
;MTSEEQEQRQAETSYDEEIFKGDLQEIFDLAHSSSLQRADVKDEDKEFLRSQREDRGESSMAGIDLVTAKKVEKQVERGTRLKRLRKREDSDIARLTERAEIPSQSSSSSSSPVSTTSSPAHGSRSQRKKLKAVAIDLREGS
;
A
#
# COMPACT_ATOMS: atom_id res chain seq x y z
N MET A 1 30.72 42.18 -37.07
CA MET A 1 30.15 41.09 -36.24
C MET A 1 30.27 39.81 -37.03
N THR A 2 30.99 38.83 -36.48
CA THR A 2 31.21 37.51 -37.08
C THR A 2 30.05 36.57 -36.72
N SER A 3 29.77 35.56 -37.55
CA SER A 3 28.68 34.59 -37.28
C SER A 3 28.82 33.90 -35.91
N GLU A 4 30.05 33.66 -35.45
CA GLU A 4 30.33 33.10 -34.13
C GLU A 4 29.85 34.01 -32.98
N GLU A 5 29.92 35.33 -33.15
CA GLU A 5 29.47 36.30 -32.13
C GLU A 5 27.93 36.36 -32.04
N GLN A 6 27.22 36.06 -33.14
CA GLN A 6 25.76 35.94 -33.13
C GLN A 6 25.30 34.62 -32.52
N GLU A 7 26.01 33.52 -32.78
CA GLU A 7 25.71 32.20 -32.23
C GLU A 7 25.94 32.15 -30.72
N GLN A 8 27.02 32.76 -30.21
CA GLN A 8 27.25 32.91 -28.76
C GLN A 8 26.17 33.74 -28.08
N ARG A 9 25.77 34.88 -28.66
CA ARG A 9 24.68 35.70 -28.08
C ARG A 9 23.34 34.96 -28.08
N GLN A 10 23.03 34.20 -29.13
CA GLN A 10 21.83 33.38 -29.16
C GLN A 10 21.86 32.27 -28.10
N ALA A 11 23.01 31.61 -27.92
CA ALA A 11 23.19 30.59 -26.90
C ALA A 11 23.06 31.15 -25.47
N GLU A 12 23.65 32.32 -25.19
CA GLU A 12 23.51 33.00 -23.89
C GLU A 12 22.05 33.38 -23.62
N THR A 13 21.34 33.97 -24.59
CA THR A 13 19.91 34.30 -24.42
C THR A 13 19.03 33.06 -24.23
N SER A 14 19.38 31.94 -24.86
CA SER A 14 18.69 30.66 -24.69
C SER A 14 18.89 30.09 -23.29
N TYR A 15 20.11 30.22 -22.74
CA TYR A 15 20.44 29.75 -21.40
C TYR A 15 19.70 30.56 -20.32
N ASP A 16 19.67 31.89 -20.47
CA ASP A 16 18.92 32.78 -19.56
C ASP A 16 17.41 32.51 -19.63
N GLU A 17 16.87 32.16 -20.81
CA GLU A 17 15.47 31.74 -20.96
C GLU A 17 15.16 30.43 -20.23
N GLU A 18 16.04 29.44 -20.29
CA GLU A 18 15.84 28.16 -19.59
C GLU A 18 15.85 28.36 -18.07
N ILE A 19 16.76 29.17 -17.56
CA ILE A 19 16.81 29.53 -16.13
C ILE A 19 15.52 30.26 -15.74
N PHE A 20 15.11 31.26 -16.52
CA PHE A 20 13.90 32.02 -16.24
C PHE A 20 12.63 31.14 -16.23
N LYS A 21 12.52 30.20 -17.17
CA LYS A 21 11.42 29.22 -17.19
C LYS A 21 11.45 28.32 -15.97
N GLY A 22 12.64 27.90 -15.53
CA GLY A 22 12.85 27.12 -14.31
C GLY A 22 12.40 27.87 -13.05
N ASP A 23 12.84 29.12 -12.89
CA ASP A 23 12.48 29.98 -11.75
C ASP A 23 10.97 30.23 -11.70
N LEU A 24 10.33 30.48 -12.85
CA LEU A 24 8.88 30.64 -12.93
C LEU A 24 8.13 29.39 -12.50
N GLN A 25 8.61 28.21 -12.92
CA GLN A 25 8.02 26.94 -12.54
C GLN A 25 8.14 26.70 -11.03
N GLU A 26 9.31 26.98 -10.43
CA GLU A 26 9.53 26.85 -8.99
C GLU A 26 8.61 27.78 -8.19
N ILE A 27 8.49 29.05 -8.58
CA ILE A 27 7.60 30.02 -7.93
C ILE A 27 6.14 29.55 -8.03
N PHE A 28 5.73 29.06 -9.20
CA PHE A 28 4.38 28.57 -9.41
C PHE A 28 4.08 27.33 -8.55
N ASP A 29 5.03 26.41 -8.42
CA ASP A 29 4.86 25.22 -7.60
C ASP A 29 4.89 25.56 -6.10
N LEU A 30 5.71 26.52 -5.65
CA LEU A 30 5.69 27.01 -4.28
C LEU A 30 4.31 27.58 -3.92
N ALA A 31 3.76 28.43 -4.80
CA ALA A 31 2.46 29.07 -4.61
C ALA A 31 1.28 28.08 -4.62
N HIS A 32 1.40 26.97 -5.36
CA HIS A 32 0.31 25.99 -5.55
C HIS A 32 0.50 24.66 -4.81
N SER A 33 1.63 24.48 -4.12
CA SER A 33 2.00 23.25 -3.39
C SER A 33 0.91 22.75 -2.43
N SER A 34 0.18 23.67 -1.80
CA SER A 34 -0.93 23.36 -0.88
C SER A 34 -2.32 23.71 -1.42
N SER A 35 -2.42 24.41 -2.56
CA SER A 35 -3.70 24.92 -3.06
C SER A 35 -4.58 23.79 -3.60
N LEU A 36 -4.00 22.86 -4.38
CA LEU A 36 -4.73 21.68 -4.87
C LEU A 36 -5.14 20.74 -3.73
N GLN A 37 -4.38 20.67 -2.65
CA GLN A 37 -4.74 19.84 -1.50
C GLN A 37 -5.87 20.44 -0.67
N ARG A 38 -5.91 21.78 -0.54
CA ARG A 38 -6.94 22.51 0.21
C ARG A 38 -8.22 22.76 -0.57
N ALA A 39 -8.13 22.78 -1.90
CA ALA A 39 -9.30 22.95 -2.75
C ALA A 39 -10.22 21.73 -2.63
N ASP A 40 -11.52 22.00 -2.50
CA ASP A 40 -12.59 21.00 -2.54
C ASP A 40 -12.82 20.53 -3.98
N VAL A 41 -11.77 19.92 -4.54
CA VAL A 41 -11.70 19.37 -5.87
C VAL A 41 -11.56 17.87 -5.72
N LYS A 42 -12.13 17.10 -6.64
CA LYS A 42 -12.02 15.64 -6.60
C LYS A 42 -10.59 15.20 -6.89
N ASP A 43 -10.22 14.03 -6.41
CA ASP A 43 -8.85 13.53 -6.58
C ASP A 43 -8.51 13.26 -8.05
N GLU A 44 -9.48 12.83 -8.85
CA GLU A 44 -9.32 12.63 -10.30
C GLU A 44 -9.03 13.95 -11.02
N ASP A 45 -9.77 15.01 -10.67
CA ASP A 45 -9.58 16.35 -11.23
C ASP A 45 -8.21 16.94 -10.85
N LYS A 46 -7.73 16.69 -9.61
CA LYS A 46 -6.37 17.09 -9.19
C LYS A 46 -5.28 16.36 -9.96
N GLU A 47 -5.52 15.11 -10.33
CA GLU A 47 -4.58 14.31 -11.13
C GLU A 47 -4.58 14.78 -12.59
N PHE A 48 -5.75 15.15 -13.13
CA PHE A 48 -5.86 15.75 -14.45
C PHE A 48 -5.14 17.08 -14.56
N LEU A 49 -5.34 17.97 -13.59
CA LEU A 49 -4.66 19.26 -13.54
C LEU A 49 -3.14 19.12 -13.41
N ARG A 50 -2.65 18.05 -12.76
CA ARG A 50 -1.21 17.74 -12.71
C ARG A 50 -0.71 17.25 -14.06
N SER A 51 -1.41 16.32 -14.69
CA SER A 51 -1.05 15.84 -16.03
C SER A 51 -1.00 16.97 -17.07
N GLN A 52 -1.94 17.92 -16.99
CA GLN A 52 -1.94 19.14 -17.84
C GLN A 52 -0.75 20.08 -17.59
N ARG A 53 -0.08 20.01 -16.44
CA ARG A 53 1.14 20.79 -16.17
C ARG A 53 2.37 20.13 -16.78
N GLU A 54 2.42 18.80 -16.77
CA GLU A 54 3.54 18.02 -17.31
C GLU A 54 3.48 17.96 -18.83
N ASP A 55 2.35 17.53 -19.40
CA ASP A 55 2.14 17.48 -20.85
C ASP A 55 0.65 17.70 -21.19
N ARG A 56 0.36 18.88 -21.75
CA ARG A 56 -1.00 19.24 -22.18
C ARG A 56 -1.51 18.37 -23.32
N GLY A 57 -0.64 17.92 -24.21
CA GLY A 57 -1.02 17.16 -25.40
C GLY A 57 -1.47 15.74 -25.10
N GLU A 58 -0.91 15.14 -24.04
CA GLU A 58 -1.17 13.75 -23.66
C GLU A 58 -2.19 13.61 -22.53
N SER A 59 -2.47 14.69 -21.80
CA SER A 59 -3.43 14.67 -20.71
C SER A 59 -4.88 14.42 -21.19
N SER A 60 -5.49 13.35 -20.70
CA SER A 60 -6.87 12.95 -21.02
C SER A 60 -7.63 12.52 -19.78
N MET A 61 -8.79 13.12 -19.54
CA MET A 61 -9.66 12.75 -18.41
C MET A 61 -10.08 11.28 -18.48
N ALA A 62 -10.40 10.78 -19.68
CA ALA A 62 -10.77 9.38 -19.88
C ALA A 62 -9.64 8.41 -19.48
N GLY A 63 -8.38 8.81 -19.70
CA GLY A 63 -7.22 8.03 -19.27
C GLY A 63 -7.13 7.95 -17.74
N ILE A 64 -7.37 9.07 -17.07
CA ILE A 64 -7.34 9.18 -15.61
C ILE A 64 -8.50 8.40 -14.98
N ASP A 65 -9.71 8.56 -15.50
CA ASP A 65 -10.88 7.80 -15.08
C ASP A 65 -10.62 6.28 -15.15
N LEU A 66 -9.97 5.81 -16.22
CA LEU A 66 -9.62 4.40 -16.37
C LEU A 66 -8.61 3.93 -15.32
N VAL A 67 -7.60 4.75 -15.02
CA VAL A 67 -6.58 4.44 -14.00
C VAL A 67 -7.24 4.39 -12.62
N THR A 68 -8.08 5.36 -12.30
CA THR A 68 -8.81 5.43 -11.03
C THR A 68 -9.76 4.24 -10.88
N ALA A 69 -10.52 3.91 -11.93
CA ALA A 69 -11.43 2.76 -11.93
C ALA A 69 -10.68 1.44 -11.65
N LYS A 70 -9.54 1.21 -12.32
CA LYS A 70 -8.68 0.03 -12.07
C LYS A 70 -8.15 -0.02 -10.65
N LYS A 71 -7.79 1.14 -10.08
CA LYS A 71 -7.30 1.24 -8.69
C LYS A 71 -8.39 0.86 -7.69
N VAL A 72 -9.61 1.35 -7.90
CA VAL A 72 -10.79 1.01 -7.08
C VAL A 72 -11.12 -0.47 -7.19
N GLU A 73 -11.15 -1.02 -8.41
CA GLU A 73 -11.41 -2.45 -8.64
C GLU A 73 -10.43 -3.34 -7.86
N LYS A 74 -9.13 -3.05 -7.97
CA LYS A 74 -8.08 -3.79 -7.24
C LYS A 74 -8.21 -3.66 -5.72
N GLN A 75 -8.64 -2.50 -5.23
CA GLN A 75 -8.88 -2.29 -3.80
C GLN A 75 -10.06 -3.12 -3.31
N VAL A 76 -11.15 -3.17 -4.09
CA VAL A 76 -12.33 -3.99 -3.81
C VAL A 76 -11.95 -5.48 -3.81
N GLU A 77 -11.20 -5.95 -4.80
CA GLU A 77 -10.74 -7.33 -4.89
C GLU A 77 -9.91 -7.72 -3.64
N ARG A 78 -8.96 -6.86 -3.24
CA ARG A 78 -8.18 -7.07 -2.02
C ARG A 78 -9.05 -7.13 -0.77
N GLY A 79 -10.03 -6.22 -0.67
CA GLY A 79 -10.97 -6.17 0.46
C GLY A 79 -11.85 -7.42 0.54
N THR A 80 -12.37 -7.89 -0.59
CA THR A 80 -13.19 -9.11 -0.64
C THR A 80 -12.37 -10.35 -0.32
N ARG A 81 -11.15 -10.46 -0.85
CA ARG A 81 -10.21 -11.54 -0.52
C ARG A 81 -9.90 -11.57 0.98
N LEU A 82 -9.60 -10.43 1.59
CA LEU A 82 -9.33 -10.34 3.02
C LEU A 82 -10.54 -10.75 3.85
N LYS A 83 -11.74 -10.29 3.49
CA LYS A 83 -12.99 -10.71 4.15
C LYS A 83 -13.21 -12.22 4.07
N ARG A 84 -12.92 -12.85 2.92
CA ARG A 84 -13.00 -14.31 2.77
C ARG A 84 -11.99 -15.05 3.66
N LEU A 85 -10.77 -14.53 3.77
CA LEU A 85 -9.75 -15.13 4.65
C LEU A 85 -10.16 -15.03 6.12
N ARG A 86 -10.64 -13.87 6.57
CA ARG A 86 -11.15 -13.68 7.94
C ARG A 86 -12.29 -14.64 8.25
N LYS A 87 -13.28 -14.77 7.36
CA LYS A 87 -14.38 -15.74 7.55
C LYS A 87 -13.90 -17.19 7.70
N ARG A 88 -12.83 -17.57 6.99
CA ARG A 88 -12.25 -18.93 7.11
C ARG A 88 -11.58 -19.09 8.47
N GLU A 89 -10.76 -18.11 8.87
CA GLU A 89 -10.12 -18.08 10.17
C GLU A 89 -11.15 -18.16 11.30
N ASP A 90 -12.21 -17.36 11.25
CA ASP A 90 -13.32 -17.38 12.22
C ASP A 90 -13.99 -18.76 12.27
N SER A 91 -14.22 -19.39 11.10
CA SER A 91 -14.82 -20.72 11.04
C SER A 91 -13.91 -21.84 11.57
N ASP A 92 -12.60 -21.71 11.35
CA ASP A 92 -11.60 -22.66 11.84
C ASP A 92 -11.45 -22.54 13.37
N ILE A 93 -11.44 -21.31 13.89
CA ILE A 93 -11.47 -21.03 15.32
C ILE A 93 -12.73 -21.65 15.95
N ALA A 94 -13.91 -21.40 15.39
CA ALA A 94 -15.17 -21.94 15.92
C ALA A 94 -15.15 -23.47 16.00
N ARG A 95 -14.66 -24.16 14.96
CA ARG A 95 -14.53 -25.62 14.94
C ARG A 95 -13.54 -26.15 15.98
N LEU A 96 -12.42 -25.45 16.18
CA LEU A 96 -11.44 -25.82 17.19
C LEU A 96 -11.99 -25.63 18.60
N THR A 97 -12.73 -24.56 18.85
CA THR A 97 -13.41 -24.30 20.13
C THR A 97 -14.44 -25.39 20.43
N GLU A 98 -15.32 -25.71 19.48
CA GLU A 98 -16.31 -26.80 19.61
C GLU A 98 -15.65 -28.14 19.94
N ARG A 99 -14.53 -28.46 19.27
CA ARG A 99 -13.78 -29.70 19.52
C ARG A 99 -13.01 -29.70 20.85
N ALA A 100 -12.60 -28.54 21.35
CA ALA A 100 -11.91 -28.40 22.63
C ALA A 100 -12.89 -28.49 23.82
N GLU A 101 -14.17 -28.18 23.61
CA GLU A 101 -15.26 -28.41 24.56
C GLU A 101 -15.65 -29.90 24.63
N ILE A 102 -14.68 -30.78 24.91
CA ILE A 102 -14.98 -32.13 25.38
C ILE A 102 -15.46 -31.98 26.83
N PRO A 103 -16.65 -32.47 27.21
CA PRO A 103 -17.10 -32.39 28.59
C PRO A 103 -16.12 -33.18 29.44
N SER A 104 -15.50 -32.52 30.42
CA SER A 104 -14.78 -33.18 31.50
C SER A 104 -15.79 -33.97 32.35
N GLN A 105 -16.25 -35.10 31.83
CA GLN A 105 -16.93 -36.11 32.63
C GLN A 105 -15.87 -36.77 33.49
N SER A 106 -15.79 -36.26 34.71
CA SER A 106 -15.03 -36.83 35.80
C SER A 106 -15.65 -38.17 36.16
N SER A 107 -15.06 -39.28 35.72
CA SER A 107 -15.28 -40.59 36.31
C SER A 107 -13.95 -41.19 36.72
N SER A 108 -13.69 -41.06 38.02
CA SER A 108 -12.65 -41.74 38.77
C SER A 108 -12.71 -43.26 38.58
N SER A 109 -11.62 -43.87 38.13
CA SER A 109 -11.31 -45.26 38.48
C SER A 109 -9.80 -45.44 38.56
N SER A 110 -9.34 -45.91 39.71
CA SER A 110 -7.93 -46.11 40.02
C SER A 110 -7.43 -47.41 39.38
N SER A 111 -6.26 -47.39 38.75
CA SER A 111 -5.38 -48.56 38.71
C SER A 111 -3.94 -48.14 38.39
N SER A 112 -3.02 -48.80 39.09
CA SER A 112 -1.62 -48.48 39.39
C SER A 112 -0.66 -48.44 38.19
N PRO A 113 0.56 -47.84 38.35
CA PRO A 113 1.48 -47.57 37.25
C PRO A 113 2.36 -48.77 36.88
N VAL A 114 2.63 -48.93 35.58
CA VAL A 114 3.71 -49.76 35.07
C VAL A 114 4.71 -48.85 34.35
N SER A 115 5.91 -48.76 34.95
CA SER A 115 7.10 -48.17 34.34
C SER A 115 7.82 -49.23 33.50
N THR A 116 8.09 -48.95 32.24
CA THR A 116 9.30 -49.44 31.56
C THR A 116 9.79 -48.43 30.54
N THR A 117 11.09 -48.21 30.62
CA THR A 117 11.91 -47.20 29.96
C THR A 117 12.35 -47.65 28.56
N SER A 118 12.28 -46.76 27.56
CA SER A 118 13.33 -46.60 26.54
C SER A 118 13.01 -45.47 25.56
N SER A 119 13.81 -44.40 25.61
CA SER A 119 14.16 -43.53 24.46
C SER A 119 15.55 -43.94 23.97
N PRO A 120 16.11 -43.46 22.84
CA PRO A 120 15.66 -42.35 21.97
C PRO A 120 15.76 -42.67 20.44
N ALA A 121 15.26 -41.78 19.56
CA ALA A 121 16.11 -41.09 18.57
C ALA A 121 15.37 -40.44 17.36
N HIS A 122 15.84 -39.22 17.05
CA HIS A 122 16.00 -38.55 15.74
C HIS A 122 14.83 -37.94 14.93
N GLY A 123 14.93 -36.61 14.76
CA GLY A 123 14.71 -35.87 13.50
C GLY A 123 13.29 -35.33 13.29
N SER A 124 13.03 -34.02 13.29
CA SER A 124 13.53 -33.11 12.26
C SER A 124 13.24 -31.64 12.63
N ARG A 125 14.24 -30.80 12.36
CA ARG A 125 14.27 -29.36 12.57
C ARG A 125 13.41 -28.68 11.50
N SER A 126 12.16 -28.36 11.80
CA SER A 126 11.31 -27.57 10.91
C SER A 126 11.63 -26.07 11.06
N GLN A 127 12.06 -25.44 9.97
CA GLN A 127 12.42 -24.03 9.94
C GLN A 127 11.19 -23.13 10.12
N ARG A 128 11.13 -22.41 11.25
CA ARG A 128 10.18 -21.32 11.45
C ARG A 128 10.61 -20.12 10.60
N LYS A 129 9.92 -19.87 9.48
CA LYS A 129 9.97 -18.58 8.78
C LYS A 129 9.37 -17.52 9.70
N LYS A 130 10.13 -16.47 10.01
CA LYS A 130 9.68 -15.32 10.80
C LYS A 130 8.64 -14.53 9.97
N LEU A 131 7.39 -14.51 10.42
CA LEU A 131 6.41 -13.54 9.93
C LEU A 131 6.55 -12.27 10.77
N LYS A 132 6.82 -11.14 10.11
CA LYS A 132 6.78 -9.81 10.72
C LYS A 132 5.31 -9.41 10.85
N ALA A 133 4.81 -9.34 12.07
CA ALA A 133 3.49 -8.78 12.34
C ALA A 133 3.54 -7.27 12.16
N VAL A 134 2.71 -6.72 11.27
CA VAL A 134 2.42 -5.29 11.21
C VAL A 134 1.22 -5.08 12.13
N ALA A 135 1.45 -4.44 13.28
CA ALA A 135 0.38 -4.00 14.15
C ALA A 135 -0.37 -2.85 13.44
N ILE A 136 -1.67 -3.04 13.20
CA ILE A 136 -2.57 -1.95 12.80
C ILE A 136 -3.20 -1.46 14.09
N ASP A 137 -2.78 -0.28 14.51
CA ASP A 137 -3.30 0.44 15.67
C ASP A 137 -4.67 1.02 15.28
N LEU A 138 -5.75 0.40 15.78
CA LEU A 138 -7.10 0.95 15.67
C LEU A 138 -7.35 1.81 16.90
N ARG A 139 -7.02 3.10 16.78
CA ARG A 139 -7.45 4.10 17.75
C ARG A 139 -8.80 4.66 17.31
N GLU A 140 -9.86 4.13 17.91
CA GLU A 140 -11.17 4.80 17.97
C GLU A 140 -11.17 5.90 19.04
N GLY A 141 -12.03 6.90 18.82
CA GLY A 141 -12.40 7.95 19.80
C GLY A 141 -11.74 9.29 19.47
N SER A 142 -12.47 10.35 19.12
CA SER A 142 -13.77 10.79 19.65
C SER A 142 -14.58 11.59 18.63
#